data_AF-C7A8I3-F1
#
_entry.id   AF-C7A8I3-F1
#
_cell.length_a   1.000
_cell.length_b   1.000
_cell.length_c   1.000
_cell.angle_alpha   90.00
_cell.angle_beta   90.00
_cell.angle_gamma   90.00
#
_symmetry.space_group_name_H-M   'P 1'
#
loop_
_entity.id
_entity.type
_entity.pdbx_description
1 polymer ?
#
loop_
_entity_poly.entity_id
_entity_poly.type
_entity_poly.pdbx_seq_one_letter_code
_entity_poly.pdbx_strand_id
1 'polypeptide(L)'
;LQERGLEDSSCTAGFSVMIKESCDGMGDVSEKHGGGPAVPEKAVRFSFTVMSISLLVDDEEEEQEEKKEPVIIFQEPKPNSEMSCKPLCLMFVDESDHETLTAVLGPVAAERSAMKCSRLILSIGGIPRFFSFHFRGSGYDEKMVRDVEGLEASGSMYVCTLCDSTRAEASHNMVLHSVTRSHEENLERYETWRTNPFSESADELRDRVKGVSAKPFLETHPTMDALHCDIGNATEFYKIFQDEIGEVFQKTNPTREERRSWRAALDKQ
;
A
#
# COMPACT_ATOMS: atom_id res chain seq x y z
N LEU A 1 -24.51 13.81 12.16
CA LEU A 1 -24.50 14.73 13.32
C LEU A 1 -25.77 14.57 14.14
N GLN A 2 -26.95 14.83 13.55
CA GLN A 2 -28.25 14.60 14.20
C GLN A 2 -28.42 13.19 14.83
N GLU A 3 -28.07 12.12 14.12
CA GLU A 3 -28.13 10.74 14.66
C GLU A 3 -27.24 10.51 15.89
N ARG A 4 -26.19 11.33 16.04
CA ARG A 4 -25.27 11.32 17.19
C ARG A 4 -25.71 12.29 18.30
N GLY A 5 -26.84 12.97 18.16
CA GLY A 5 -27.34 13.95 19.13
C GLY A 5 -26.52 15.24 19.17
N LEU A 6 -25.64 15.48 18.19
CA LEU A 6 -24.78 16.65 18.14
C LEU A 6 -25.47 17.81 17.45
N GLU A 7 -25.35 19.01 18.01
CA GLU A 7 -25.93 20.22 17.42
C GLU A 7 -25.13 20.67 16.20
N ASP A 8 -25.79 20.82 15.06
CA ASP A 8 -25.12 21.15 13.80
C ASP A 8 -24.43 22.51 13.82
N SER A 9 -24.92 23.44 14.64
CA SER A 9 -24.47 24.84 14.78
C SER A 9 -23.16 24.96 15.56
N SER A 10 -22.94 24.11 16.57
CA SER A 10 -21.76 24.12 17.43
C SER A 10 -20.59 23.35 16.82
N CYS A 11 -20.88 22.34 15.99
CA CYS A 11 -19.87 21.48 15.38
C CYS A 11 -19.18 22.13 14.16
N THR A 12 -18.34 23.13 14.35
CA THR A 12 -17.67 23.86 13.25
C THR A 12 -16.26 23.36 12.95
N ALA A 13 -15.49 23.01 13.98
CA ALA A 13 -14.10 22.56 13.88
C ALA A 13 -13.93 21.13 14.42
N GLY A 14 -12.73 20.56 14.28
CA GLY A 14 -12.41 19.24 14.83
C GLY A 14 -12.76 18.06 13.92
N PHE A 15 -13.20 18.28 12.68
CA PHE A 15 -13.45 17.19 11.75
C PHE A 15 -12.14 16.58 11.24
N SER A 16 -12.06 15.26 11.31
CA SER A 16 -10.96 14.45 10.81
C SER A 16 -11.50 13.48 9.76
N VAL A 17 -10.92 13.49 8.57
CA VAL A 17 -11.32 12.66 7.44
C VAL A 17 -10.24 11.63 7.17
N MET A 18 -10.57 10.35 7.29
CA MET A 18 -9.67 9.25 6.96
C MET A 18 -9.87 8.84 5.51
N ILE A 19 -8.79 8.92 4.72
CA ILE A 19 -8.77 8.59 3.30
C ILE A 19 -7.91 7.35 3.09
N LYS A 20 -8.48 6.30 2.50
CA LYS A 20 -7.72 5.17 1.94
C LYS A 20 -7.32 5.53 0.52
N GLU A 21 -6.04 5.45 0.22
CA GLU A 21 -5.51 5.62 -1.14
C GLU A 21 -5.15 4.26 -1.73
N SER A 22 -5.25 4.14 -3.05
CA SER A 22 -5.01 2.90 -3.77
C SER A 22 -4.50 3.18 -5.18
N CYS A 23 -3.47 2.45 -5.61
CA CYS A 23 -2.92 2.52 -6.95
C CYS A 23 -2.63 1.10 -7.43
N ASP A 24 -3.05 0.81 -8.65
CA ASP A 24 -2.94 -0.53 -9.23
C ASP A 24 -2.64 -0.43 -10.73
N GLY A 25 -1.80 -1.34 -11.21
CA GLY A 25 -1.45 -1.50 -12.61
C GLY A 25 -2.35 -2.51 -13.30
N MET A 26 -2.75 -2.21 -14.53
CA MET A 26 -3.59 -3.04 -15.37
C MET A 26 -2.88 -3.34 -16.68
N GLY A 27 -2.66 -4.63 -16.95
CA GLY A 27 -2.18 -5.12 -18.24
C GLY A 27 -3.29 -5.26 -19.28
N ASP A 28 -2.91 -5.66 -20.49
CA ASP A 28 -3.81 -6.03 -21.59
C ASP A 28 -4.81 -4.94 -21.99
N VAL A 29 -4.37 -3.67 -21.97
CA VAL A 29 -5.18 -2.51 -22.35
C VAL A 29 -4.86 -2.12 -23.79
N SER A 30 -5.64 -2.62 -24.76
CA SER A 30 -5.34 -2.45 -26.18
C SER A 30 -5.20 -0.98 -26.62
N GLU A 31 -4.11 -0.69 -27.33
CA GLU A 31 -3.90 0.62 -27.93
C GLU A 31 -4.94 0.88 -29.04
N LYS A 32 -5.44 2.11 -29.10
CA LYS A 32 -6.35 2.52 -30.18
C LYS A 32 -5.57 3.11 -31.34
N HIS A 33 -6.03 2.84 -32.56
CA HIS A 33 -5.61 3.61 -33.73
C HIS A 33 -5.94 5.10 -33.52
N GLY A 34 -5.06 5.99 -33.97
CA GLY A 34 -5.25 7.44 -33.84
C GLY A 34 -4.06 8.23 -34.39
N GLY A 35 -4.12 9.56 -34.27
CA GLY A 35 -3.03 10.47 -34.65
C GLY A 35 -2.08 10.84 -33.50
N GLY A 36 -2.22 10.18 -32.35
CA GLY A 36 -1.46 10.48 -31.14
C GLY A 36 -0.06 9.84 -31.12
N PRO A 37 0.75 10.13 -30.09
CA PRO A 37 1.96 9.37 -29.84
C PRO A 37 1.62 7.90 -29.56
N ALA A 38 2.56 7.01 -29.83
CA ALA A 38 2.44 5.62 -29.40
C ALA A 38 2.38 5.55 -27.86
N VAL A 39 1.48 4.75 -27.33
CA VAL A 39 1.28 4.56 -25.88
C VAL A 39 1.35 3.08 -25.51
N PRO A 40 1.79 2.72 -24.29
CA PRO A 40 1.87 1.32 -23.88
C PRO A 40 0.47 0.69 -23.75
N GLU A 41 0.37 -0.62 -23.98
CA GLU A 41 -0.86 -1.41 -23.77
C GLU A 41 -1.08 -1.77 -22.29
N LYS A 42 -0.73 -0.84 -21.40
CA LYS A 42 -0.86 -0.94 -19.94
C LYS A 42 -1.42 0.37 -19.41
N ALA A 43 -2.16 0.29 -18.33
CA ALA A 43 -2.69 1.45 -17.64
C ALA A 43 -2.41 1.37 -16.15
N VAL A 44 -2.24 2.53 -15.51
CA VAL A 44 -2.19 2.65 -14.05
C VAL A 44 -3.37 3.51 -13.62
N ARG A 45 -4.02 3.12 -12.51
CA ARG A 45 -5.15 3.84 -11.94
C ARG A 45 -4.88 4.17 -10.49
N PHE A 46 -4.83 5.47 -10.19
CA PHE A 46 -4.79 5.99 -8.84
C PHE A 46 -6.19 6.42 -8.39
N SER A 47 -6.57 6.05 -7.18
CA SER A 47 -7.91 6.24 -6.63
C SER A 47 -7.88 6.43 -5.12
N PHE A 48 -8.99 6.92 -4.56
CA PHE A 48 -9.15 7.08 -3.13
C PHE A 48 -10.57 6.77 -2.66
N THR A 49 -10.72 6.45 -1.38
CA THR A 49 -12.00 6.21 -0.71
C THR A 49 -12.02 6.96 0.61
N VAL A 50 -13.10 7.68 0.89
CA VAL A 50 -13.32 8.28 2.22
C VAL A 50 -13.81 7.16 3.14
N MET A 51 -12.95 6.74 4.07
CA MET A 51 -13.23 5.60 4.96
C MET A 51 -14.08 6.00 6.15
N SER A 52 -13.77 7.14 6.76
CA SER A 52 -14.53 7.65 7.90
C SER A 52 -14.37 9.16 8.04
N ILE A 53 -15.36 9.78 8.69
CA ILE A 53 -15.30 11.16 9.16
C ILE A 53 -15.61 11.11 10.64
N SER A 54 -14.67 11.60 11.45
CA SER A 54 -14.85 11.75 12.89
C SER A 54 -14.79 13.22 13.30
N LEU A 55 -15.30 13.51 14.49
CA LEU A 55 -15.34 14.84 15.08
C LEU A 55 -14.76 14.76 16.49
N LEU A 56 -13.75 15.59 16.76
CA LEU A 56 -13.30 15.88 18.11
C LEU A 56 -14.10 17.07 18.63
N VAL A 57 -14.90 16.87 19.68
CA VAL A 57 -15.73 17.91 20.29
C VAL A 57 -14.97 18.52 21.45
N ASP A 58 -14.69 19.83 21.37
CA ASP A 58 -14.14 20.60 22.48
C ASP A 58 -15.27 21.02 23.42
N ASP A 59 -15.67 20.15 24.35
CA ASP A 59 -16.54 20.59 25.45
C ASP A 59 -15.73 21.42 26.46
N GLU A 60 -16.06 22.71 26.59
CA GLU A 60 -15.43 23.68 27.49
C GLU A 60 -15.67 23.39 28.99
N GLU A 61 -16.48 22.37 29.35
CA GLU A 61 -16.93 22.13 30.73
C GLU A 61 -16.22 20.97 31.47
N GLU A 62 -15.30 20.25 30.85
CA GLU A 62 -14.57 19.14 31.51
C GLU A 62 -13.06 19.37 31.56
N GLU A 63 -12.62 20.08 32.60
CA GLU A 63 -11.22 20.19 33.07
C GLU A 63 -10.70 18.87 33.66
N GLN A 64 -10.85 17.74 32.96
CA GLN A 64 -10.22 16.48 33.38
C GLN A 64 -9.47 15.82 32.21
N GLU A 65 -8.23 15.45 32.49
CA GLU A 65 -7.22 14.88 31.59
C GLU A 65 -7.57 13.49 31.02
N GLU A 66 -8.83 13.22 30.67
CA GLU A 66 -9.19 12.05 29.89
C GLU A 66 -9.12 12.40 28.40
N LYS A 67 -8.35 11.60 27.64
CA LYS A 67 -8.29 11.69 26.17
C LYS A 67 -9.72 11.59 25.61
N LYS A 68 -10.32 12.72 25.23
CA LYS A 68 -11.62 12.74 24.54
C LYS A 68 -11.52 11.91 23.26
N GLU A 69 -12.30 10.84 23.19
CA GLU A 69 -12.33 9.97 22.01
C GLU A 69 -13.09 10.66 20.87
N PRO A 70 -12.57 10.63 19.63
CA PRO A 70 -13.24 11.24 18.50
C PRO A 70 -14.53 10.50 18.14
N VAL A 71 -15.64 11.23 18.00
CA VAL A 71 -16.95 10.65 17.66
C VAL A 71 -17.01 10.39 16.16
N ILE A 72 -17.23 9.13 15.75
CA ILE A 72 -17.37 8.76 14.33
C ILE A 72 -18.74 9.22 13.81
N ILE A 73 -18.74 10.17 12.88
CA ILE A 73 -19.93 10.73 12.24
C ILE A 73 -20.33 9.94 10.99
N PHE A 74 -19.34 9.48 10.24
CA PHE A 74 -19.54 8.64 9.06
C PHE A 74 -18.48 7.54 9.04
N GLN A 75 -18.89 6.36 8.60
CA GLN A 75 -18.01 5.24 8.29
C GLN A 75 -18.55 4.56 7.05
N GLU A 76 -17.68 4.31 6.07
CA GLU A 76 -18.06 3.64 4.82
C GLU A 76 -18.48 2.19 5.12
N PRO A 77 -19.76 1.80 4.89
CA PRO A 77 -20.24 0.47 5.22
C PRO A 77 -19.66 -0.62 4.32
N LYS A 78 -19.25 -0.29 3.08
CA LYS A 78 -18.72 -1.26 2.11
C LYS A 78 -17.41 -0.73 1.50
N PRO A 79 -16.30 -0.69 2.25
CA PRO A 79 -15.06 -0.07 1.79
C PRO A 79 -14.38 -0.78 0.62
N ASN A 80 -14.78 -2.01 0.32
CA ASN A 80 -14.30 -2.80 -0.81
C ASN A 80 -15.26 -2.76 -2.01
N SER A 81 -16.31 -1.92 -1.96
CA SER A 81 -17.22 -1.69 -3.07
C SER A 81 -16.56 -0.79 -4.11
N GLU A 82 -16.74 -1.11 -5.39
CA GLU A 82 -16.34 -0.25 -6.49
C GLU A 82 -17.05 1.11 -6.45
N MET A 83 -18.26 1.15 -5.86
CA MET A 83 -19.06 2.38 -5.75
C MET A 83 -18.48 3.41 -4.78
N SER A 84 -17.69 2.98 -3.79
CA SER A 84 -17.02 3.88 -2.84
C SER A 84 -15.67 4.38 -3.35
N CYS A 85 -15.09 3.68 -4.33
CA CYS A 85 -13.76 3.96 -4.87
C CYS A 85 -13.82 5.07 -5.94
N LYS A 86 -13.24 6.23 -5.62
CA LYS A 86 -13.25 7.41 -6.50
C LYS A 86 -11.95 7.46 -7.31
N PRO A 87 -12.00 7.41 -8.66
CA PRO A 87 -10.80 7.57 -9.49
C PRO A 87 -10.29 9.00 -9.40
N LEU A 88 -8.97 9.16 -9.30
CA LEU A 88 -8.30 10.47 -9.25
C LEU A 88 -7.35 10.67 -10.43
N CYS A 89 -6.54 9.67 -10.77
CA CYS A 89 -5.60 9.74 -11.90
C CYS A 89 -5.69 8.47 -12.74
N LEU A 90 -5.78 8.63 -14.06
CA LEU A 90 -5.82 7.56 -15.06
C LEU A 90 -4.71 7.80 -16.07
N MET A 91 -3.86 6.81 -16.31
CA MET A 91 -2.70 6.97 -17.17
C MET A 91 -2.40 5.69 -17.96
N PHE A 92 -1.99 5.82 -19.23
CA PHE A 92 -1.44 4.72 -20.02
C PHE A 92 0.06 4.66 -19.80
N VAL A 93 0.46 3.94 -18.75
CA VAL A 93 1.84 3.83 -18.28
C VAL A 93 2.06 2.38 -17.85
N ASP A 94 3.27 1.87 -18.05
CA ASP A 94 3.70 0.64 -17.41
C ASP A 94 4.10 0.94 -15.97
N GLU A 95 3.50 0.29 -14.99
CA GLU A 95 3.90 0.48 -13.58
C GLU A 95 5.38 0.18 -13.32
N SER A 96 6.03 -0.58 -14.21
CA SER A 96 7.47 -0.88 -14.12
C SER A 96 8.36 0.20 -14.77
N ASP A 97 7.77 1.17 -15.48
CA ASP A 97 8.46 2.37 -15.96
C ASP A 97 8.43 3.47 -14.89
N HIS A 98 9.40 3.39 -13.99
CA HIS A 98 9.51 4.29 -12.85
C HIS A 98 9.66 5.76 -13.25
N GLU A 99 10.30 6.07 -14.38
CA GLU A 99 10.49 7.45 -14.83
C GLU A 99 9.15 8.11 -15.16
N THR A 100 8.34 7.44 -15.98
CA THR A 100 7.03 7.96 -16.36
C THR A 100 6.06 7.94 -15.18
N LEU A 101 6.07 6.88 -14.37
CA LEU A 101 5.19 6.74 -13.21
C LEU A 101 5.42 7.87 -12.19
N THR A 102 6.68 8.14 -11.83
CA THR A 102 7.03 9.22 -10.90
C THR A 102 6.77 10.60 -11.49
N ALA A 103 6.96 10.80 -12.81
CA ALA A 103 6.63 12.05 -13.46
C ALA A 103 5.13 12.38 -13.38
N VAL A 104 4.26 11.37 -13.53
CA VAL A 104 2.80 11.55 -13.48
C VAL A 104 2.27 11.64 -12.04
N LEU A 105 2.76 10.78 -11.12
CA LEU A 105 2.28 10.74 -9.73
C LEU A 105 2.99 11.74 -8.80
N GLY A 106 4.12 12.33 -9.22
CA GLY A 106 4.86 13.32 -8.44
C GLY A 106 3.99 14.51 -7.96
N PRO A 107 3.21 15.15 -8.83
CA PRO A 107 2.26 16.19 -8.43
C PRO A 107 1.21 15.71 -7.42
N VAL A 108 0.67 14.50 -7.61
CA VAL A 108 -0.32 13.90 -6.69
C VAL A 108 0.31 13.69 -5.31
N ALA A 109 1.54 13.16 -5.26
CA ALA A 109 2.29 12.98 -4.02
C ALA A 109 2.60 14.31 -3.32
N ALA A 110 2.93 15.36 -4.08
CA ALA A 110 3.19 16.70 -3.56
C ALA A 110 1.93 17.34 -2.96
N GLU A 111 0.80 17.27 -3.65
CA GLU A 111 -0.50 17.75 -3.15
C GLU A 111 -0.91 17.00 -1.88
N ARG A 112 -0.79 15.66 -1.86
CA ARG A 112 -1.03 14.82 -0.68
C ARG A 112 -0.23 15.32 0.53
N SER A 113 1.08 15.57 0.35
CA SER A 113 1.95 16.05 1.42
C SER A 113 1.57 17.46 1.90
N ALA A 114 1.21 18.37 1.00
CA ALA A 114 0.75 19.70 1.37
C ALA A 114 -0.58 19.66 2.15
N MET A 115 -1.48 18.74 1.79
CA MET A 115 -2.76 18.55 2.46
C MET A 115 -2.62 18.07 3.92
N LYS A 116 -1.58 17.29 4.25
CA LYS A 116 -1.33 16.82 5.62
C LYS A 116 -1.11 17.95 6.63
N CYS A 117 -0.58 19.08 6.19
CA CYS A 117 -0.25 20.23 7.03
C CYS A 117 -1.28 21.38 6.93
N SER A 118 -2.42 21.16 6.27
CA SER A 118 -3.45 22.18 6.04
C SER A 118 -4.83 21.73 6.51
N ARG A 119 -5.75 22.69 6.61
CA ARG A 119 -7.15 22.46 6.95
C ARG A 119 -8.02 22.95 5.80
N LEU A 120 -8.94 22.11 5.33
CA LEU A 120 -9.93 22.50 4.34
C LEU A 120 -11.09 23.20 5.04
N ILE A 121 -11.50 24.35 4.50
CA ILE A 121 -12.67 25.10 4.95
C ILE A 121 -13.77 24.91 3.91
N LEU A 122 -14.89 24.31 4.30
CA LEU A 122 -16.03 24.09 3.42
C LEU A 122 -17.34 24.54 4.09
N SER A 123 -18.16 25.31 3.38
CA SER A 123 -19.48 25.69 3.87
C SER A 123 -20.48 24.55 3.65
N ILE A 124 -20.93 23.93 4.74
CA ILE A 124 -21.90 22.82 4.71
C ILE A 124 -23.09 23.19 5.60
N GLY A 125 -24.29 23.22 5.00
CA GLY A 125 -25.50 23.69 5.69
C GLY A 125 -25.45 25.20 6.03
N GLY A 126 -24.70 25.99 5.25
CA GLY A 126 -24.51 27.43 5.48
C GLY A 126 -23.47 27.78 6.54
N ILE A 127 -22.84 26.78 7.16
CA ILE A 127 -21.86 26.97 8.24
C ILE A 127 -20.47 26.57 7.73
N PRO A 128 -19.44 27.44 7.89
CA PRO A 128 -18.07 27.07 7.55
C PRO A 128 -17.58 25.98 8.52
N ARG A 129 -17.15 24.85 7.96
CA ARG A 129 -16.59 23.72 8.71
C ARG A 129 -15.16 23.46 8.31
N PHE A 130 -14.34 23.06 9.29
CA PHE A 130 -12.90 22.86 9.13
C PHE A 130 -12.54 21.38 9.21
N PHE A 131 -11.88 20.87 8.18
CA PHE A 131 -11.52 19.46 8.04
C PHE A 131 -10.00 19.28 7.96
N SER A 132 -9.51 18.29 8.69
CA SER A 132 -8.14 17.76 8.60
C SER A 132 -8.18 16.41 7.88
N PHE A 133 -7.15 16.08 7.09
CA PHE A 133 -7.10 14.83 6.33
C PHE A 133 -5.99 13.90 6.83
N HIS A 134 -6.32 12.62 6.94
CA HIS A 134 -5.37 11.55 7.24
C HIS A 134 -5.38 10.54 6.10
N PHE A 135 -4.29 10.53 5.33
CA PHE A 135 -4.10 9.61 4.22
C PHE A 135 -3.51 8.29 4.71
N ARG A 136 -4.07 7.18 4.25
CA ARG A 136 -3.61 5.81 4.47
C ARG A 136 -3.47 5.13 3.12
N GLY A 137 -2.26 5.14 2.60
CA GLY A 137 -1.91 4.40 1.39
C GLY A 137 -1.83 2.90 1.67
N SER A 138 -2.95 2.18 1.56
CA SER A 138 -3.06 0.76 1.92
C SER A 138 -3.62 -0.14 0.83
N GLY A 139 -4.10 0.40 -0.29
CA GLY A 139 -4.58 -0.40 -1.43
C GLY A 139 -3.54 -0.49 -2.53
N TYR A 140 -2.37 -1.05 -2.20
CA TYR A 140 -1.29 -1.32 -3.13
C TYR A 140 -0.92 -2.80 -3.01
N ASP A 141 -0.62 -3.45 -4.13
CA ASP A 141 -0.02 -4.78 -4.10
C ASP A 141 1.45 -4.68 -3.63
N GLU A 142 2.05 -5.82 -3.26
CA GLU A 142 3.43 -5.81 -2.75
C GLU A 142 4.43 -5.25 -3.79
N LYS A 143 4.18 -5.51 -5.07
CA LYS A 143 5.04 -5.05 -6.17
C LYS A 143 5.07 -3.52 -6.22
N MET A 144 3.89 -2.88 -6.22
CA MET A 144 3.76 -1.43 -6.20
C MET A 144 4.34 -0.83 -4.92
N VAL A 145 4.09 -1.42 -3.74
CA VAL A 145 4.69 -0.95 -2.48
C VAL A 145 6.21 -0.93 -2.58
N ARG A 146 6.82 -2.02 -3.08
CA ARG A 146 8.28 -2.10 -3.22
C ARG A 146 8.83 -1.05 -4.17
N ASP A 147 8.17 -0.81 -5.30
CA ASP A 147 8.62 0.20 -6.26
C ASP A 147 8.55 1.63 -5.69
N VAL A 148 7.42 2.00 -5.07
CA VAL A 148 7.22 3.37 -4.57
C VAL A 148 7.98 3.68 -3.27
N GLU A 149 8.29 2.65 -2.47
CA GLU A 149 9.12 2.72 -1.26
C GLU A 149 10.61 2.40 -1.53
N GLY A 150 11.02 2.23 -2.79
CA GLY A 150 12.42 2.06 -3.17
C GLY A 150 13.08 0.76 -2.69
N LEU A 151 12.27 -0.28 -2.43
CA LEU A 151 12.71 -1.59 -2.02
C LEU A 151 13.05 -2.46 -3.24
N GLU A 152 13.99 -3.38 -3.08
CA GLU A 152 14.19 -4.43 -4.07
C GLU A 152 12.92 -5.27 -4.30
N ALA A 153 12.75 -5.76 -5.53
CA ALA A 153 11.58 -6.55 -5.94
C ALA A 153 11.35 -7.83 -5.10
N SER A 154 10.14 -8.41 -5.17
CA SER A 154 9.67 -9.51 -4.30
C SER A 154 10.54 -10.79 -4.32
N GLY A 155 11.42 -10.96 -5.30
CA GLY A 155 12.39 -12.05 -5.37
C GLY A 155 13.63 -11.87 -4.46
N SER A 156 13.81 -10.70 -3.84
CA SER A 156 14.96 -10.35 -3.01
C SER A 156 15.14 -11.27 -1.78
N MET A 157 16.35 -11.30 -1.22
CA MET A 157 16.56 -11.91 0.09
C MET A 157 15.85 -11.16 1.23
N TYR A 158 15.53 -9.87 1.06
CA TYR A 158 14.74 -9.08 2.00
C TYR A 158 13.26 -9.21 1.65
N VAL A 159 12.60 -10.17 2.30
CA VAL A 159 11.28 -10.66 1.92
C VAL A 159 10.12 -9.81 2.43
N CYS A 160 10.35 -8.95 3.41
CA CYS A 160 9.28 -8.19 4.07
C CYS A 160 9.32 -6.71 3.69
N THR A 161 8.14 -6.11 3.49
CA THR A 161 7.99 -4.65 3.35
C THR A 161 7.91 -3.95 4.70
N LEU A 162 7.71 -4.70 5.79
CA LEU A 162 7.44 -4.18 7.14
C LEU A 162 8.61 -4.38 8.12
N CYS A 163 9.48 -5.37 7.90
CA CYS A 163 10.62 -5.67 8.76
C CYS A 163 11.88 -5.98 7.92
N ASP A 164 13.02 -6.14 8.60
CA ASP A 164 14.33 -6.30 7.96
C ASP A 164 14.82 -7.74 7.83
N SER A 165 13.99 -8.71 8.23
CA SER A 165 14.36 -10.12 8.21
C SER A 165 14.63 -10.61 6.79
N THR A 166 15.71 -11.37 6.66
CA THR A 166 16.04 -12.07 5.43
C THR A 166 15.18 -13.31 5.25
N ARG A 167 15.14 -13.86 4.04
CA ARG A 167 14.45 -15.12 3.72
C ARG A 167 14.90 -16.27 4.62
N ALA A 168 16.21 -16.37 4.89
CA ALA A 168 16.76 -17.42 5.73
C ALA A 168 16.38 -17.22 7.20
N GLU A 169 16.43 -16.00 7.72
CA GLU A 169 16.03 -15.72 9.10
C GLU A 169 14.53 -15.98 9.31
N ALA A 170 13.70 -15.55 8.37
CA ALA A 170 12.25 -15.75 8.41
C ALA A 170 11.84 -17.22 8.30
N SER A 171 12.64 -18.07 7.65
CA SER A 171 12.37 -19.52 7.61
C SER A 171 12.74 -20.22 8.93
N HIS A 172 13.69 -19.69 9.70
CA HIS A 172 14.06 -20.23 11.01
C HIS A 172 13.12 -19.73 12.13
N ASN A 173 12.73 -18.45 12.08
CA ASN A 173 11.77 -17.86 13.00
C ASN A 173 10.61 -17.26 12.20
N MET A 174 9.46 -17.93 12.20
CA MET A 174 8.33 -17.55 11.34
C MET A 174 7.37 -16.55 11.97
N VAL A 175 7.28 -16.48 13.31
CA VAL A 175 6.16 -15.82 14.01
C VAL A 175 6.58 -14.64 14.88
N LEU A 176 7.86 -14.53 15.23
CA LEU A 176 8.34 -13.48 16.12
C LEU A 176 9.14 -12.43 15.35
N HIS A 177 8.42 -11.43 14.86
CA HIS A 177 8.92 -10.27 14.13
C HIS A 177 8.24 -8.99 14.61
N SER A 178 8.90 -7.85 14.42
CA SER A 178 8.34 -6.52 14.70
C SER A 178 8.36 -5.65 13.44
N VAL A 179 7.36 -4.79 13.28
CA VAL A 179 7.37 -3.77 12.23
C VAL A 179 8.46 -2.75 12.55
N THR A 180 9.41 -2.57 11.65
CA THR A 180 10.51 -1.60 11.77
C THR A 180 10.46 -0.56 10.66
N ARG A 181 10.20 -1.00 9.42
CA ARG A 181 10.27 -0.13 8.25
C ARG A 181 9.19 0.95 8.25
N SER A 182 9.60 2.15 7.84
CA SER A 182 8.71 3.27 7.58
C SER A 182 9.24 4.09 6.40
N HIS A 183 8.39 4.96 5.84
CA HIS A 183 8.77 5.81 4.72
C HIS A 183 9.94 6.76 5.06
N GLU A 184 9.93 7.34 6.26
CA GLU A 184 11.01 8.22 6.73
C GLU A 184 12.33 7.46 6.87
N GLU A 185 12.30 6.26 7.45
CA GLU A 185 13.48 5.42 7.56
C GLU A 185 14.01 4.97 6.20
N ASN A 186 13.14 4.64 5.24
CA ASN A 186 13.55 4.27 3.89
C ASN A 186 14.25 5.45 3.18
N LEU A 187 13.80 6.69 3.39
CA LEU A 187 14.49 7.87 2.84
C LEU A 187 15.91 8.02 3.42
N GLU A 188 16.09 7.83 4.72
CA GLU A 188 17.41 7.87 5.38
C GLU A 188 18.33 6.73 4.91
N ARG A 189 17.77 5.52 4.76
CA ARG A 189 18.48 4.36 4.22
C ARG A 189 18.93 4.60 2.79
N TYR A 190 18.08 5.21 1.96
CA TYR A 190 18.46 5.59 0.61
C TYR A 190 19.59 6.62 0.58
N GLU A 191 19.56 7.64 1.44
CA GLU A 191 20.68 8.60 1.49
C GLU A 191 21.99 7.93 1.93
N THR A 192 21.92 6.94 2.83
CA THR A 192 23.06 6.10 3.21
C THR A 192 23.57 5.28 2.02
N TRP A 193 22.67 4.63 1.27
CA TRP A 193 22.98 3.89 0.04
C TRP A 193 23.67 4.78 -1.00
N ARG A 194 23.11 5.97 -1.25
CA ARG A 194 23.60 6.91 -2.27
C ARG A 194 24.95 7.52 -1.91
N THR A 195 25.17 7.84 -0.63
CA THR A 195 26.40 8.52 -0.18
C THR A 195 27.52 7.57 0.20
N ASN A 196 27.20 6.32 0.56
CA ASN A 196 28.13 5.30 1.06
C ASN A 196 29.17 5.90 2.04
N PRO A 197 28.74 6.44 3.18
CA PRO A 197 29.61 7.20 4.08
C PRO A 197 30.72 6.34 4.72
N PHE A 198 30.54 5.02 4.73
CA PHE A 198 31.48 4.06 5.29
C PHE A 198 32.41 3.42 4.23
N SER A 199 32.25 3.78 2.95
CA SER A 199 33.02 3.21 1.82
C SER A 199 32.95 1.68 1.78
N GLU A 200 31.78 1.13 2.07
CA GLU A 200 31.51 -0.31 2.07
C GLU A 200 31.47 -0.86 0.64
N SER A 201 31.72 -2.17 0.51
CA SER A 201 31.45 -2.89 -0.74
C SER A 201 29.95 -2.93 -1.03
N ALA A 202 29.58 -3.30 -2.26
CA ALA A 202 28.17 -3.34 -2.68
C ALA A 202 27.31 -4.26 -1.79
N ASP A 203 27.83 -5.45 -1.43
CA ASP A 203 27.11 -6.42 -0.61
C ASP A 203 26.96 -5.96 0.85
N GLU A 204 28.02 -5.38 1.43
CA GLU A 204 28.00 -4.83 2.79
C GLU A 204 27.04 -3.64 2.88
N LEU A 205 27.09 -2.72 1.91
CA LEU A 205 26.21 -1.56 1.88
C LEU A 205 24.75 -1.98 1.69
N ARG A 206 24.49 -2.95 0.80
CA ARG A 206 23.16 -3.52 0.59
C ARG A 206 22.61 -4.15 1.86
N ASP A 207 23.45 -4.84 2.64
CA ASP A 207 23.02 -5.36 3.94
C ASP A 207 22.78 -4.26 4.96
N ARG A 208 23.62 -3.22 5.01
CA ARG A 208 23.40 -2.07 5.89
C ARG A 208 22.04 -1.41 5.67
N VAL A 209 21.66 -1.19 4.42
CA VAL A 209 20.40 -0.52 4.06
C VAL A 209 19.23 -1.49 3.89
N LYS A 210 19.45 -2.79 4.12
CA LYS A 210 18.45 -3.87 4.05
C LYS A 210 17.67 -3.88 2.74
N GLY A 211 18.37 -3.65 1.62
CA GLY A 211 17.79 -3.70 0.27
C GLY A 211 16.96 -2.49 -0.14
N VAL A 212 17.16 -1.33 0.50
CA VAL A 212 16.69 -0.03 -0.04
C VAL A 212 17.73 0.49 -1.04
N SER A 213 17.40 0.52 -2.32
CA SER A 213 18.36 0.87 -3.39
C SER A 213 17.85 1.95 -4.35
N ALA A 214 16.58 2.34 -4.24
CA ALA A 214 15.98 3.46 -4.95
C ALA A 214 15.39 4.45 -3.94
N LYS A 215 15.14 5.70 -4.38
CA LYS A 215 14.59 6.73 -3.52
C LYS A 215 13.07 6.55 -3.39
N PRO A 216 12.52 6.37 -2.17
CA PRO A 216 11.08 6.40 -1.97
C PRO A 216 10.50 7.75 -2.44
N PHE A 217 9.34 7.73 -3.10
CA PHE A 217 8.69 8.98 -3.56
C PHE A 217 7.23 9.12 -3.11
N LEU A 218 6.58 8.02 -2.74
CA LEU A 218 5.19 8.00 -2.27
C LEU A 218 5.10 7.16 -1.00
N GLU A 219 4.70 7.80 0.10
CA GLU A 219 4.53 7.14 1.40
C GLU A 219 3.37 6.16 1.39
N THR A 220 3.64 4.97 1.89
CA THR A 220 2.66 3.91 2.10
C THR A 220 2.44 3.67 3.60
N HIS A 221 1.26 3.18 3.95
CA HIS A 221 1.01 2.77 5.32
C HIS A 221 1.58 1.35 5.53
N PRO A 222 2.42 1.08 6.55
CA PRO A 222 2.94 -0.25 6.81
C PRO A 222 1.81 -1.22 7.19
N THR A 223 1.35 -1.98 6.20
CA THR A 223 0.22 -2.90 6.30
C THR A 223 0.34 -4.01 5.26
N MET A 224 -0.65 -4.90 5.20
CA MET A 224 -0.70 -6.01 4.27
C MET A 224 -1.99 -5.94 3.46
N ASP A 225 -1.89 -6.13 2.14
CA ASP A 225 -3.07 -6.26 1.30
C ASP A 225 -3.71 -7.65 1.49
N ALA A 226 -4.98 -7.64 1.88
CA ALA A 226 -5.73 -8.85 2.17
C ALA A 226 -5.93 -9.71 0.91
N LEU A 227 -6.19 -9.09 -0.24
CA LEU A 227 -6.51 -9.82 -1.47
C LEU A 227 -5.29 -10.59 -1.99
N HIS A 228 -4.17 -9.90 -2.18
CA HIS A 228 -2.95 -10.54 -2.69
C HIS A 228 -2.34 -11.51 -1.67
N CYS A 229 -2.51 -11.28 -0.36
CA CYS A 229 -2.14 -12.25 0.67
C CYS A 229 -2.94 -13.55 0.53
N ASP A 230 -4.27 -13.46 0.36
CA ASP A 230 -5.12 -14.64 0.19
C ASP A 230 -4.77 -15.42 -1.09
N ILE A 231 -4.62 -14.72 -2.23
CA ILE A 231 -4.21 -15.33 -3.51
C ILE A 231 -2.83 -16.00 -3.39
N GLY A 232 -1.88 -15.33 -2.75
CA GLY A 232 -0.52 -15.84 -2.53
C GLY A 232 -0.53 -17.12 -1.69
N ASN A 233 -1.24 -17.11 -0.57
CA ASN A 233 -1.39 -18.28 0.30
C ASN A 233 -2.09 -19.42 -0.43
N ALA A 234 -3.23 -19.16 -1.09
CA ALA A 234 -3.94 -20.18 -1.87
C ALA A 234 -3.05 -20.81 -2.95
N THR A 235 -2.21 -20.01 -3.62
CA THR A 235 -1.25 -20.51 -4.60
C THR A 235 -0.18 -21.40 -3.97
N GLU A 236 0.27 -21.07 -2.76
CA GLU A 236 1.23 -21.91 -2.03
C GLU A 236 0.61 -23.23 -1.58
N PHE A 237 -0.62 -23.21 -1.06
CA PHE A 237 -1.37 -24.42 -0.75
C PHE A 237 -1.61 -25.29 -2.00
N TYR A 238 -1.90 -24.67 -3.15
CA TYR A 238 -2.05 -25.40 -4.42
C TYR A 238 -0.75 -26.11 -4.84
N LYS A 239 0.43 -25.53 -4.57
CA LYS A 239 1.72 -26.24 -4.76
C LYS A 239 1.90 -27.38 -3.77
N ILE A 240 1.57 -27.16 -2.50
CA ILE A 240 1.61 -28.21 -1.47
C ILE A 240 0.75 -29.40 -1.90
N PHE A 241 -0.48 -29.18 -2.37
CA PHE A 241 -1.34 -30.26 -2.85
C PHE A 241 -0.74 -31.02 -4.05
N GLN A 242 -0.09 -30.32 -4.99
CA GLN A 242 0.62 -30.99 -6.10
C GLN A 242 1.77 -31.86 -5.58
N ASP A 243 2.57 -31.34 -4.64
CA ASP A 243 3.73 -32.03 -4.10
C ASP A 243 3.32 -33.22 -3.21
N GLU A 244 2.18 -33.14 -2.52
CA GLU A 244 1.59 -34.24 -1.73
C GLU A 244 1.07 -35.37 -2.63
N ILE A 245 0.42 -35.06 -3.76
CA ILE A 245 0.04 -36.10 -4.76
C ILE A 245 1.27 -36.84 -5.28
N GLY A 246 2.38 -36.14 -5.43
CA GLY A 246 3.64 -36.70 -5.92
C GLY A 246 4.51 -37.37 -4.87
N GLU A 247 4.13 -37.31 -3.59
CA GLU A 247 4.96 -37.74 -2.45
C GLU A 247 6.40 -37.21 -2.53
N VAL A 248 6.57 -35.92 -2.84
CA VAL A 248 7.89 -35.29 -3.11
C VAL A 248 8.84 -35.41 -1.90
N PHE A 249 8.30 -35.55 -0.69
CA PHE A 249 9.08 -35.85 0.51
C PHE A 249 9.83 -37.19 0.46
N GLN A 250 9.36 -38.17 -0.33
CA GLN A 250 10.06 -39.43 -0.60
C GLN A 250 10.95 -39.35 -1.83
N LYS A 251 10.51 -38.64 -2.88
CA LYS A 251 11.22 -38.46 -4.16
C LYS A 251 11.57 -37.00 -4.37
N THR A 252 12.73 -36.61 -3.87
CA THR A 252 13.13 -35.19 -3.75
C THR A 252 13.43 -34.48 -5.07
N ASN A 253 13.63 -35.20 -6.18
CA ASN A 253 13.96 -34.62 -7.50
C ASN A 253 13.05 -35.16 -8.61
N PRO A 254 11.74 -34.82 -8.62
CA PRO A 254 10.83 -35.24 -9.68
C PRO A 254 11.10 -34.50 -10.98
N THR A 255 10.84 -35.17 -12.11
CA THR A 255 10.94 -34.59 -13.44
C THR A 255 9.80 -33.60 -13.72
N ARG A 256 9.99 -32.75 -14.73
CA ARG A 256 8.96 -31.79 -15.17
C ARG A 256 7.68 -32.50 -15.66
N GLU A 257 7.82 -33.68 -16.26
CA GLU A 257 6.68 -34.47 -16.75
C GLU A 257 5.85 -35.05 -15.60
N GLU A 258 6.50 -35.58 -14.56
CA GLU A 258 5.83 -36.05 -13.35
C GLU A 258 5.06 -34.91 -12.66
N ARG A 259 5.70 -33.75 -12.46
CA ARG A 259 5.03 -32.57 -11.89
C ARG A 259 3.82 -32.12 -12.72
N ARG A 260 3.92 -32.19 -14.05
CA ARG A 260 2.79 -31.87 -14.95
C ARG A 260 1.65 -32.87 -14.80
N SER A 261 1.97 -34.15 -14.63
CA SER A 261 0.98 -35.20 -14.38
C SER A 261 0.25 -35.00 -13.06
N TRP A 262 0.95 -34.65 -11.98
CA TRP A 262 0.33 -34.38 -10.67
C TRP A 262 -0.57 -33.16 -10.69
N ARG A 263 -0.14 -32.09 -11.37
CA ARG A 263 -1.00 -30.92 -11.60
C ARG A 263 -2.28 -31.27 -12.35
N ALA A 264 -2.17 -32.01 -13.45
CA ALA A 264 -3.34 -32.44 -14.22
C ALA A 264 -4.27 -33.35 -13.41
N ALA A 265 -3.73 -34.16 -12.48
CA ALA A 265 -4.53 -34.96 -11.56
C ALA A 265 -5.26 -34.09 -10.54
N LEU A 266 -4.58 -33.10 -9.95
CA LEU A 266 -5.17 -32.15 -9.01
C LEU A 266 -6.27 -31.30 -9.65
N ASP A 267 -6.02 -30.76 -10.86
CA ASP A 267 -6.97 -29.92 -11.59
C ASP A 267 -8.25 -30.67 -12.01
N LYS A 268 -8.20 -32.02 -12.06
CA LYS A 268 -9.32 -32.86 -12.45
C LYS A 268 -10.24 -33.23 -11.28
N GLN A 269 -9.71 -33.25 -10.07
CA GLN A 269 -10.43 -33.68 -8.87
C GLN A 269 -11.45 -32.63 -8.43
#